data_AF-A0A2E5EDU5-F1
#
_entry.id   AF-A0A2E5EDU5-F1
#
_cell.length_a   1.000
_cell.length_b   1.000
_cell.length_c   1.000
_cell.angle_alpha   90.00
_cell.angle_beta   90.00
_cell.angle_gamma   90.00
#
_symmetry.space_group_name_H-M   'P 1'
#
loop_
_entity.id
_entity.type
_entity.pdbx_description
1 polymer ?
#
loop_
_entity_poly.entity_id
_entity_poly.type
_entity_poly.pdbx_seq_one_letter_code
_entity_poly.pdbx_strand_id
1 'polypeptide(L)'
;MMNRIAVGIAGLSMAFLGISQTIAGTINVPGDYALIQDAIDASSNGDVINVAAGTYDEYELNPDGKAITIQGTLNPDGSLATIIDAQQDGSVFVIDSGEGDGTLIKNLLITGGDDNYGGGIHCRNSTPIISGCTISDNTAYSGGGIYSYFSIPTISNCTISGNTADYGGGGIYLVGSPIISGCTISGNTAGVFGGGIAGLGNSNPIISNSQICGNEANQISGGYADAGGNTVADECPADDCEGDLDGNQVVDIEDLLLVISGWNTDSGDANDDGRTDIADLLLIIDLWETSCP
;
A
#
# COMPACT_ATOMS: atom_id res chain seq x y z
N MET A 1 -64.17 -33.85 -45.86
CA MET A 1 -64.19 -32.89 -44.73
C MET A 1 -63.23 -33.39 -43.67
N MET A 2 -62.10 -32.67 -43.55
CA MET A 2 -60.99 -32.92 -42.65
C MET A 2 -61.37 -32.64 -41.20
N ASN A 3 -61.03 -33.53 -40.27
CA ASN A 3 -60.52 -33.12 -38.96
C ASN A 3 -59.84 -34.31 -38.25
N ARG A 4 -58.51 -34.36 -38.25
CA ARG A 4 -57.73 -35.13 -37.27
C ARG A 4 -56.67 -34.20 -36.71
N ILE A 5 -56.92 -33.78 -35.48
CA ILE A 5 -56.08 -32.90 -34.68
C ILE A 5 -54.78 -33.67 -34.38
N ALA A 6 -53.65 -33.18 -34.90
CA ALA A 6 -52.33 -33.61 -34.48
C ALA A 6 -51.94 -32.78 -33.24
N VAL A 7 -51.90 -33.43 -32.08
CA VAL A 7 -51.34 -32.84 -30.86
C VAL A 7 -49.82 -32.94 -30.96
N GLY A 8 -49.16 -31.84 -31.33
CA GLY A 8 -47.72 -31.70 -31.24
C GLY A 8 -47.32 -31.52 -29.78
N ILE A 9 -46.61 -32.49 -29.21
CA ILE A 9 -45.94 -32.35 -27.91
C ILE A 9 -44.73 -31.44 -28.16
N ALA A 10 -44.85 -30.17 -27.79
CA ALA A 10 -43.71 -29.26 -27.71
C ALA A 10 -42.80 -29.74 -26.57
N GLY A 11 -41.71 -30.43 -26.93
CA GLY A 11 -40.62 -30.68 -26.00
C GLY A 11 -40.02 -29.34 -25.59
N LEU A 12 -40.31 -28.91 -24.36
CA LEU A 12 -39.69 -27.75 -23.76
C LEU A 12 -38.20 -28.09 -23.56
N SER A 13 -37.36 -27.68 -24.49
CA SER A 13 -35.91 -27.65 -24.30
C SER A 13 -35.63 -26.69 -23.15
N MET A 14 -35.44 -27.22 -21.94
CA MET A 14 -34.78 -26.50 -20.86
C MET A 14 -33.38 -26.15 -21.36
N ALA A 15 -33.21 -24.92 -21.83
CA ALA A 15 -31.89 -24.31 -21.94
C ALA A 15 -31.35 -24.24 -20.50
N PHE A 16 -30.45 -25.17 -20.17
CA PHE A 16 -29.60 -25.02 -19.02
C PHE A 16 -28.74 -23.78 -19.31
N LEU A 17 -29.16 -22.63 -18.78
CA LEU A 17 -28.27 -21.49 -18.61
C LEU A 17 -27.23 -21.95 -17.61
N GLY A 18 -26.20 -22.63 -18.11
CA GLY A 18 -24.97 -22.84 -17.37
C GLY A 18 -24.47 -21.46 -17.01
N ILE A 19 -24.65 -21.08 -15.75
CA ILE A 19 -23.91 -20.00 -15.14
C ILE A 19 -22.45 -20.48 -15.25
N SER A 20 -21.75 -20.03 -16.29
CA SER A 20 -20.31 -20.17 -16.35
C SER A 20 -19.81 -19.28 -15.24
N GLN A 21 -19.67 -19.84 -14.03
CA GLN A 21 -18.76 -19.26 -13.06
C GLN A 21 -17.41 -19.34 -13.75
N THR A 22 -16.96 -18.23 -14.32
CA THR A 22 -15.55 -18.04 -14.62
C THR A 22 -14.85 -18.22 -13.29
N ILE A 23 -14.17 -19.35 -13.14
CA ILE A 23 -13.29 -19.56 -12.00
C ILE A 23 -12.24 -18.46 -12.11
N ALA A 24 -12.03 -17.73 -11.02
CA ALA A 24 -10.96 -16.76 -10.87
C ALA A 24 -9.66 -17.35 -11.44
N GLY A 25 -9.17 -16.75 -12.53
CA GLY A 25 -7.92 -17.11 -13.18
C GLY A 25 -6.73 -16.55 -12.42
N THR A 26 -5.57 -17.14 -12.64
CA THR A 26 -4.29 -16.56 -12.23
C THR A 26 -3.50 -16.24 -13.48
N ILE A 27 -3.09 -14.98 -13.62
CA ILE A 27 -2.26 -14.46 -14.70
C ILE A 27 -0.92 -14.06 -14.09
N ASN A 28 0.18 -14.56 -14.63
CA ASN A 28 1.52 -14.30 -14.08
C ASN A 28 2.25 -13.28 -14.96
N VAL A 29 2.91 -12.32 -14.33
CA VAL A 29 3.75 -11.32 -15.01
C VAL A 29 5.18 -11.48 -14.48
N PRO A 30 6.20 -11.69 -15.33
CA PRO A 30 6.17 -11.59 -16.79
C PRO A 30 5.83 -12.91 -17.53
N GLY A 31 5.31 -13.93 -16.83
CA GLY A 31 5.20 -15.30 -17.36
C GLY A 31 4.20 -15.47 -18.51
N ASP A 32 2.97 -15.00 -18.31
CA ASP A 32 1.86 -15.07 -19.27
C ASP A 32 1.79 -13.79 -20.14
N TYR A 33 2.10 -12.63 -19.55
CA TYR A 33 2.22 -11.34 -20.24
C TYR A 33 3.50 -10.65 -19.79
N ALA A 34 4.17 -9.94 -20.70
CA ALA A 34 5.40 -9.23 -20.38
C ALA A 34 5.16 -7.98 -19.54
N LEU A 35 4.04 -7.29 -19.79
CA LEU A 35 3.64 -6.05 -19.13
C LEU A 35 2.47 -6.31 -18.18
N ILE A 36 2.42 -5.56 -17.09
CA ILE A 36 1.34 -5.59 -16.10
C ILE A 36 0.04 -5.08 -16.75
N GLN A 37 0.08 -3.99 -17.52
CA GLN A 37 -1.15 -3.49 -18.17
C GLN A 37 -1.72 -4.50 -19.18
N ASP A 38 -0.87 -5.20 -19.95
CA ASP A 38 -1.34 -6.25 -20.86
C ASP A 38 -2.06 -7.39 -20.10
N ALA A 39 -1.57 -7.74 -18.91
CA ALA A 39 -2.23 -8.72 -18.03
C ALA A 39 -3.57 -8.18 -17.49
N ILE A 40 -3.63 -6.90 -17.13
CA ILE A 40 -4.87 -6.23 -16.71
C ILE A 40 -5.89 -6.25 -17.84
N ASP A 41 -5.50 -5.87 -19.06
CA ASP A 41 -6.35 -5.82 -20.25
C ASP A 41 -6.98 -7.19 -20.52
N ALA A 42 -6.18 -8.25 -20.41
CA ALA A 42 -6.61 -9.63 -20.63
C ALA A 42 -7.44 -10.24 -19.49
N SER A 43 -7.38 -9.67 -18.28
CA SER A 43 -8.07 -10.19 -17.11
C SER A 43 -9.59 -9.97 -17.15
N SER A 44 -10.30 -10.78 -16.36
CA SER A 44 -11.72 -10.67 -16.08
C SER A 44 -11.97 -10.51 -14.58
N ASN A 45 -13.15 -10.02 -14.20
CA ASN A 45 -13.55 -9.89 -12.80
C ASN A 45 -13.34 -11.22 -12.04
N GLY A 46 -12.66 -11.14 -10.91
CA GLY A 46 -12.28 -12.25 -10.05
C GLY A 46 -10.84 -12.74 -10.26
N ASP A 47 -10.17 -12.36 -11.34
CA ASP A 47 -8.82 -12.82 -11.63
C ASP A 47 -7.77 -12.21 -10.68
N VAL A 48 -6.66 -12.95 -10.54
CA VAL A 48 -5.47 -12.53 -9.79
C VAL A 48 -4.30 -12.40 -10.76
N ILE A 49 -3.71 -11.21 -10.81
CA ILE A 49 -2.47 -10.91 -11.52
C ILE A 49 -1.34 -11.00 -10.51
N ASN A 50 -0.52 -12.05 -10.64
CA ASN A 50 0.68 -12.28 -9.85
C ASN A 50 1.88 -11.65 -10.54
N VAL A 51 2.42 -10.59 -9.95
CA VAL A 51 3.62 -9.93 -10.44
C VAL A 51 4.82 -10.52 -9.72
N ALA A 52 5.75 -11.11 -10.48
CA ALA A 52 6.94 -11.74 -9.96
C ALA A 52 7.89 -10.73 -9.33
N ALA A 53 8.89 -11.23 -8.61
CA ALA A 53 9.97 -10.38 -8.09
C ALA A 53 10.73 -9.71 -9.25
N GLY A 54 11.01 -8.42 -9.12
CA GLY A 54 11.66 -7.61 -10.16
C GLY A 54 11.21 -6.15 -10.13
N THR A 55 11.86 -5.35 -10.98
CA THR A 55 11.50 -3.95 -11.24
C THR A 55 10.80 -3.85 -12.60
N TYR A 56 9.63 -3.22 -12.61
CA TYR A 56 8.77 -3.02 -13.77
C TYR A 56 8.69 -1.53 -14.07
N ASP A 57 9.17 -1.14 -15.24
CA ASP A 57 9.12 0.23 -15.77
C ASP A 57 7.78 0.42 -16.48
N GLU A 58 6.75 0.68 -15.67
CA GLU A 58 5.37 0.87 -16.11
C GLU A 58 4.70 1.94 -15.24
N TYR A 59 3.82 2.72 -15.85
CA TYR A 59 3.04 3.78 -15.23
C TYR A 59 1.65 3.82 -15.86
N GLU A 60 0.75 4.62 -15.28
CA GLU A 60 -0.66 4.72 -15.66
C GLU A 60 -1.42 3.38 -15.66
N LEU A 61 -1.04 2.46 -14.77
CA LEU A 61 -1.70 1.16 -14.64
C LEU A 61 -3.17 1.36 -14.24
N ASN A 62 -4.10 0.93 -15.09
CA ASN A 62 -5.54 1.13 -14.91
C ASN A 62 -6.28 -0.21 -14.86
N PRO A 63 -6.91 -0.57 -13.72
CA PRO A 63 -7.73 -1.77 -13.59
C PRO A 63 -8.98 -1.83 -14.49
N ASP A 64 -9.31 -0.76 -15.22
CA ASP A 64 -10.43 -0.65 -16.16
C ASP A 64 -11.80 -0.95 -15.51
N GLY A 65 -11.97 -0.58 -14.24
CA GLY A 65 -13.20 -0.85 -13.48
C GLY A 65 -13.40 -2.34 -13.15
N LYS A 66 -12.38 -3.19 -13.37
CA LYS A 66 -12.46 -4.64 -13.12
C LYS A 66 -12.23 -4.94 -11.65
N ALA A 67 -13.02 -5.87 -11.12
CA ALA A 67 -12.82 -6.43 -9.78
C ALA A 67 -11.71 -7.50 -9.82
N ILE A 68 -10.45 -7.08 -9.88
CA ILE A 68 -9.27 -7.95 -9.97
C ILE A 68 -8.30 -7.71 -8.81
N THR A 69 -7.44 -8.69 -8.55
CA THR A 69 -6.31 -8.52 -7.61
C THR A 69 -5.02 -8.37 -8.39
N ILE A 70 -4.29 -7.27 -8.19
CA ILE A 70 -2.92 -7.08 -8.67
C ILE A 70 -2.01 -7.21 -7.45
N GLN A 71 -1.19 -8.25 -7.41
CA GLN A 71 -0.36 -8.54 -6.24
C GLN A 71 1.11 -8.80 -6.60
N GLY A 72 2.01 -8.16 -5.85
CA GLY A 72 3.44 -8.41 -5.94
C GLY A 72 3.89 -9.62 -5.12
N THR A 73 5.12 -10.04 -5.40
CA THR A 73 5.82 -11.12 -4.70
C THR A 73 6.50 -10.56 -3.45
N LEU A 74 6.50 -11.34 -2.37
CA LEU A 74 7.27 -11.07 -1.15
C LEU A 74 8.57 -11.89 -1.14
N ASN A 75 9.62 -11.32 -0.58
CA ASN A 75 10.83 -12.05 -0.20
C ASN A 75 10.55 -13.00 0.97
N PRO A 76 11.46 -13.97 1.26
CA PRO A 76 11.28 -14.89 2.38
C PRO A 76 11.17 -14.22 3.77
N ASP A 77 11.74 -13.02 3.93
CA ASP A 77 11.67 -12.20 5.14
C ASP A 77 10.37 -11.35 5.22
N GLY A 78 9.49 -11.45 4.22
CA GLY A 78 8.25 -10.68 4.15
C GLY A 78 8.38 -9.30 3.50
N SER A 79 9.59 -8.85 3.15
CA SER A 79 9.80 -7.59 2.42
C SER A 79 9.28 -7.68 0.99
N LEU A 80 9.00 -6.54 0.37
CA LEU A 80 8.46 -6.46 -0.99
C LEU A 80 9.56 -6.81 -2.02
N ALA A 81 9.27 -7.75 -2.91
CA ALA A 81 10.19 -8.16 -3.98
C ALA A 81 9.80 -7.60 -5.36
N THR A 82 8.60 -7.03 -5.48
CA THR A 82 8.07 -6.45 -6.71
C THR A 82 8.03 -4.93 -6.60
N ILE A 83 8.73 -4.28 -7.52
CA ILE A 83 8.83 -2.82 -7.63
C ILE A 83 8.18 -2.40 -8.96
N ILE A 84 7.22 -1.48 -8.89
CA ILE A 84 6.70 -0.76 -10.06
C ILE A 84 7.24 0.66 -9.96
N ASP A 85 8.03 1.05 -10.95
CA ASP A 85 8.76 2.31 -10.98
C ASP A 85 8.36 3.07 -12.25
N ALA A 86 7.69 4.21 -12.06
CA ALA A 86 7.19 5.05 -13.15
C ALA A 86 8.25 6.00 -13.75
N GLN A 87 9.51 5.97 -13.27
CA GLN A 87 10.63 6.73 -13.85
C GLN A 87 10.39 8.24 -13.99
N GLN A 88 9.69 8.83 -13.02
CA GLN A 88 9.22 10.22 -12.98
C GLN A 88 8.26 10.57 -14.12
N ASP A 89 7.39 9.64 -14.52
CA ASP A 89 6.38 9.89 -15.56
C ASP A 89 5.00 9.37 -15.15
N GLY A 90 4.05 10.29 -14.98
CA GLY A 90 2.66 9.98 -14.69
C GLY A 90 2.43 9.35 -13.31
N SER A 91 1.17 9.04 -13.03
CA SER A 91 0.78 8.29 -11.83
C SER A 91 1.13 6.81 -12.01
N VAL A 92 1.69 6.11 -11.02
CA VAL A 92 1.98 4.66 -11.16
C VAL A 92 0.68 3.87 -11.40
N PHE A 93 -0.35 4.14 -10.58
CA PHE A 93 -1.69 3.60 -10.75
C PHE A 93 -2.73 4.70 -10.97
N VAL A 94 -3.62 4.49 -11.94
CA VAL A 94 -4.80 5.32 -12.21
C VAL A 94 -6.06 4.49 -12.02
N ILE A 95 -6.79 4.72 -10.93
CA ILE A 95 -7.98 3.99 -10.51
C ILE A 95 -9.20 4.92 -10.59
N ASP A 96 -9.65 5.15 -11.82
CA ASP A 96 -10.64 6.18 -12.18
C ASP A 96 -11.83 5.68 -13.02
N SER A 97 -11.94 4.36 -13.24
CA SER A 97 -12.98 3.74 -14.05
C SER A 97 -14.17 3.20 -13.23
N GLY A 98 -14.26 3.59 -11.95
CA GLY A 98 -15.36 3.24 -11.05
C GLY A 98 -15.14 1.91 -10.33
N GLU A 99 -13.88 1.56 -10.09
CA GLU A 99 -13.43 0.38 -9.36
C GLU A 99 -14.09 0.31 -7.97
N GLY A 100 -14.64 -0.86 -7.65
CA GLY A 100 -15.18 -1.17 -6.32
C GLY A 100 -14.16 -1.82 -5.39
N ASP A 101 -14.62 -2.28 -4.23
CA ASP A 101 -13.85 -3.02 -3.22
C ASP A 101 -13.37 -4.41 -3.69
N GLY A 102 -13.85 -4.87 -4.84
CA GLY A 102 -13.30 -6.03 -5.55
C GLY A 102 -12.01 -5.77 -6.31
N THR A 103 -11.53 -4.52 -6.37
CA THR A 103 -10.23 -4.16 -6.97
C THR A 103 -9.18 -4.04 -5.88
N LEU A 104 -8.19 -4.94 -5.89
CA LEU A 104 -7.19 -5.08 -4.82
C LEU A 104 -5.80 -4.81 -5.39
N ILE A 105 -5.08 -3.84 -4.82
CA ILE A 105 -3.66 -3.56 -5.08
C ILE A 105 -2.86 -4.00 -3.86
N LYS A 106 -1.94 -4.95 -4.02
CA LYS A 106 -1.32 -5.63 -2.87
C LYS A 106 0.18 -5.89 -3.00
N ASN A 107 0.91 -5.74 -1.90
CA ASN A 107 2.29 -6.22 -1.78
C ASN A 107 3.22 -5.68 -2.89
N LEU A 108 3.09 -4.40 -3.22
CA LEU A 108 3.87 -3.73 -4.25
C LEU A 108 4.66 -2.57 -3.65
N LEU A 109 5.89 -2.39 -4.10
CA LEU A 109 6.58 -1.11 -3.98
C LEU A 109 6.19 -0.26 -5.19
N ILE A 110 5.62 0.91 -4.93
CA ILE A 110 5.03 1.83 -5.91
C ILE A 110 5.83 3.13 -5.84
N THR A 111 6.60 3.43 -6.87
CA THR A 111 7.59 4.51 -6.83
C THR A 111 7.78 5.22 -8.17
N GLY A 112 8.50 6.33 -8.12
CA GLY A 112 8.90 7.08 -9.31
C GLY A 112 7.73 7.74 -10.04
N GLY A 113 6.56 7.89 -9.44
CA GLY A 113 5.46 8.62 -10.08
C GLY A 113 5.67 10.13 -10.06
N ASP A 114 5.28 10.82 -11.13
CA ASP A 114 5.28 12.28 -11.23
C ASP A 114 4.07 12.78 -12.06
N ASP A 115 3.03 13.28 -11.39
CA ASP A 115 1.80 13.75 -12.05
C ASP A 115 1.17 14.93 -11.30
N ASN A 116 0.11 15.54 -11.83
CA ASN A 116 -0.63 16.58 -11.13
C ASN A 116 -1.41 16.05 -9.92
N TYR A 117 -1.84 14.79 -9.97
CA TYR A 117 -2.70 14.21 -8.93
C TYR A 117 -2.32 12.75 -8.68
N GLY A 118 -1.77 12.44 -7.51
CA GLY A 118 -1.54 11.05 -7.12
C GLY A 118 -0.33 10.42 -7.81
N GLY A 119 0.89 10.90 -7.53
CA GLY A 119 2.10 10.38 -8.18
C GLY A 119 2.21 8.86 -8.04
N GLY A 120 2.02 8.31 -6.84
CA GLY A 120 1.90 6.86 -6.66
C GLY A 120 0.56 6.33 -7.16
N ILE A 121 -0.54 6.78 -6.56
CA ILE A 121 -1.88 6.28 -6.84
C ILE A 121 -2.88 7.43 -6.97
N HIS A 122 -3.54 7.51 -8.13
CA HIS A 122 -4.66 8.39 -8.37
C HIS A 122 -5.98 7.61 -8.30
N CYS A 123 -6.80 7.88 -7.28
CA CYS A 123 -8.16 7.34 -7.17
C CYS A 123 -9.22 8.41 -7.48
N ARG A 124 -10.18 8.08 -8.35
CA ARG A 124 -11.32 8.95 -8.66
C ARG A 124 -12.63 8.17 -8.78
N ASN A 125 -13.65 8.59 -8.03
CA ASN A 125 -14.97 7.94 -8.00
C ASN A 125 -14.90 6.41 -7.80
N SER A 126 -13.99 5.96 -6.95
CA SER A 126 -13.60 4.55 -6.79
C SER A 126 -13.44 4.16 -5.32
N THR A 127 -13.48 2.87 -5.03
CA THR A 127 -13.38 2.30 -3.67
C THR A 127 -12.41 1.12 -3.59
N PRO A 128 -11.19 1.20 -4.17
CA PRO A 128 -10.27 0.07 -4.19
C PRO A 128 -9.76 -0.27 -2.79
N ILE A 129 -9.20 -1.47 -2.65
CA ILE A 129 -8.44 -1.88 -1.47
C ILE A 129 -6.95 -1.84 -1.82
N ILE A 130 -6.19 -1.05 -1.09
CA ILE A 130 -4.73 -0.93 -1.20
C ILE A 130 -4.16 -1.51 0.09
N SER A 131 -3.38 -2.59 0.01
CA SER A 131 -2.92 -3.28 1.21
C SER A 131 -1.52 -3.88 1.14
N GLY A 132 -0.73 -3.73 2.19
CA GLY A 132 0.62 -4.31 2.21
C GLY A 132 1.59 -3.64 1.24
N CYS A 133 1.29 -2.42 0.77
CA CYS A 133 2.13 -1.72 -0.22
C CYS A 133 3.09 -0.74 0.45
N THR A 134 4.23 -0.51 -0.19
CA THR A 134 5.07 0.66 0.07
C THR A 134 4.87 1.64 -1.07
N ILE A 135 4.45 2.87 -0.77
CA ILE A 135 4.25 3.94 -1.73
C ILE A 135 5.26 5.02 -1.40
N SER A 136 6.34 5.10 -2.16
CA SER A 136 7.46 5.97 -1.82
C SER A 136 8.08 6.68 -3.01
N ASP A 137 8.70 7.83 -2.73
CA ASP A 137 9.45 8.62 -3.70
C ASP A 137 8.61 9.03 -4.92
N ASN A 138 7.32 9.28 -4.70
CA ASN A 138 6.42 9.80 -5.71
C ASN A 138 6.22 11.30 -5.54
N THR A 139 6.06 12.01 -6.65
CA THR A 139 5.87 13.45 -6.70
C THR A 139 4.52 13.79 -7.33
N ALA A 140 3.84 14.81 -6.79
CA ALA A 140 2.68 15.36 -7.48
C ALA A 140 2.42 16.84 -7.20
N TYR A 141 1.48 17.46 -7.92
CA TYR A 141 0.94 18.74 -7.47
C TYR A 141 0.07 18.58 -6.20
N SER A 142 -0.71 17.51 -6.08
CA SER A 142 -1.46 17.15 -4.87
C SER A 142 -1.53 15.64 -4.69
N GLY A 143 -1.27 15.16 -3.47
CA GLY A 143 -1.22 13.71 -3.21
C GLY A 143 0.02 13.10 -3.82
N GLY A 144 1.21 13.37 -3.26
CA GLY A 144 2.46 12.81 -3.80
C GLY A 144 2.40 11.28 -3.86
N GLY A 145 2.06 10.64 -2.73
CA GLY A 145 1.81 9.21 -2.67
C GLY A 145 0.42 8.84 -3.23
N ILE A 146 -0.65 9.34 -2.61
CA ILE A 146 -2.03 9.00 -2.97
C ILE A 146 -2.88 10.25 -3.10
N TYR A 147 -3.64 10.35 -4.19
CA TYR A 147 -4.71 11.33 -4.36
C TYR A 147 -6.06 10.62 -4.45
N SER A 148 -7.03 11.03 -3.62
CA SER A 148 -8.36 10.43 -3.55
C SER A 148 -9.45 11.47 -3.75
N TYR A 149 -10.10 11.46 -4.92
CA TYR A 149 -11.13 12.43 -5.31
C TYR A 149 -12.50 11.79 -5.47
N PHE A 150 -13.43 12.14 -4.57
CA PHE A 150 -14.73 11.46 -4.44
C PHE A 150 -14.60 9.93 -4.36
N SER A 151 -13.48 9.45 -3.82
CA SER A 151 -13.16 8.05 -3.62
C SER A 151 -13.13 7.71 -2.13
N ILE A 152 -13.35 6.44 -1.81
CA ILE A 152 -13.26 5.90 -0.44
C ILE A 152 -12.40 4.63 -0.43
N PRO A 153 -11.11 4.71 -0.83
CA PRO A 153 -10.22 3.56 -0.78
C PRO A 153 -10.09 3.06 0.67
N THR A 154 -9.91 1.75 0.83
CA THR A 154 -9.42 1.18 2.08
C THR A 154 -7.91 1.02 1.95
N ILE A 155 -7.16 1.70 2.80
CA ILE A 155 -5.69 1.69 2.81
C ILE A 155 -5.28 0.98 4.10
N SER A 156 -4.62 -0.17 3.99
CA SER A 156 -4.26 -0.96 5.17
C SER A 156 -2.87 -1.55 5.13
N ASN A 157 -2.17 -1.57 6.27
CA ASN A 157 -0.83 -2.16 6.38
C ASN A 157 0.12 -1.62 5.29
N CYS A 158 0.04 -0.32 5.00
CA CYS A 158 0.85 0.33 3.98
C CYS A 158 1.87 1.27 4.61
N THR A 159 3.02 1.36 3.97
CA THR A 159 4.04 2.38 4.26
C THR A 159 3.95 3.45 3.18
N ILE A 160 3.74 4.71 3.56
CA ILE A 160 3.63 5.85 2.64
C ILE A 160 4.69 6.86 3.06
N SER A 161 5.81 6.90 2.33
CA SER A 161 6.98 7.65 2.79
C SER A 161 7.78 8.33 1.69
N GLY A 162 8.48 9.42 2.02
CA GLY A 162 9.34 10.12 1.06
C GLY A 162 8.59 10.73 -0.13
N ASN A 163 7.27 10.84 -0.07
CA ASN A 163 6.48 11.40 -1.17
C ASN A 163 6.40 12.93 -1.05
N THR A 164 6.38 13.61 -2.20
CA THR A 164 6.41 15.07 -2.28
C THR A 164 5.18 15.62 -3.00
N ALA A 165 4.56 16.66 -2.44
CA ALA A 165 3.49 17.40 -3.11
C ALA A 165 3.76 18.91 -3.13
N ASP A 166 3.57 19.56 -4.28
CA ASP A 166 3.74 21.03 -4.37
C ASP A 166 2.70 21.80 -3.54
N TYR A 167 1.47 21.28 -3.45
CA TYR A 167 0.37 21.92 -2.74
C TYR A 167 0.10 21.28 -1.37
N GLY A 168 -0.51 20.10 -1.34
CA GLY A 168 -0.90 19.45 -0.11
C GLY A 168 -0.94 17.93 -0.23
N GLY A 169 -0.86 17.24 0.90
CA GLY A 169 -0.90 15.78 0.95
C GLY A 169 0.36 15.19 0.34
N GLY A 170 1.52 15.40 0.94
CA GLY A 170 2.77 14.77 0.48
C GLY A 170 2.57 13.25 0.39
N GLY A 171 2.10 12.64 1.48
CA GLY A 171 1.67 11.25 1.53
C GLY A 171 0.29 11.07 0.89
N ILE A 172 -0.76 11.64 1.49
CA ILE A 172 -2.15 11.40 1.06
C ILE A 172 -2.93 12.71 0.97
N TYR A 173 -3.58 12.95 -0.16
CA TYR A 173 -4.54 14.04 -0.35
C TYR A 173 -5.97 13.51 -0.54
N LEU A 174 -6.90 14.03 0.27
CA LEU A 174 -8.25 13.50 0.40
C LEU A 174 -9.33 14.55 0.10
N VAL A 175 -10.19 14.23 -0.86
CA VAL A 175 -11.49 14.89 -1.07
C VAL A 175 -12.65 13.92 -0.75
N GLY A 176 -12.32 12.69 -0.36
CA GLY A 176 -13.24 11.70 0.21
C GLY A 176 -12.90 11.35 1.67
N SER A 177 -13.51 10.28 2.18
CA SER A 177 -13.35 9.81 3.56
C SER A 177 -12.97 8.33 3.59
N PRO A 178 -11.70 7.99 3.27
CA PRO A 178 -11.22 6.60 3.28
C PRO A 178 -11.10 6.02 4.68
N ILE A 179 -10.85 4.71 4.73
CA ILE A 179 -10.38 4.03 5.93
C ILE A 179 -8.86 3.85 5.79
N ILE A 180 -8.12 4.26 6.81
CA ILE A 180 -6.66 4.13 6.90
C ILE A 180 -6.38 3.32 8.17
N SER A 181 -5.74 2.17 8.05
CA SER A 181 -5.49 1.32 9.21
C SER A 181 -4.15 0.58 9.16
N GLY A 182 -3.45 0.48 10.30
CA GLY A 182 -2.16 -0.24 10.32
C GLY A 182 -1.09 0.42 9.44
N CYS A 183 -1.20 1.72 9.13
CA CYS A 183 -0.31 2.36 8.17
C CYS A 183 0.79 3.16 8.85
N THR A 184 1.95 3.24 8.20
CA THR A 184 3.03 4.17 8.55
C THR A 184 3.10 5.25 7.48
N ILE A 185 2.89 6.52 7.87
CA ILE A 185 2.89 7.68 6.96
C ILE A 185 3.98 8.63 7.45
N SER A 186 5.16 8.54 6.84
CA SER A 186 6.36 9.18 7.37
C SER A 186 7.25 9.89 6.35
N GLY A 187 7.92 10.97 6.76
CA GLY A 187 8.92 11.62 5.90
C GLY A 187 8.35 12.17 4.59
N ASN A 188 7.05 12.50 4.53
CA ASN A 188 6.43 13.08 3.35
C ASN A 188 6.43 14.62 3.42
N THR A 189 6.59 15.28 2.29
CA THR A 189 6.70 16.74 2.21
C THR A 189 5.57 17.33 1.39
N ALA A 190 4.96 18.41 1.90
CA ALA A 190 4.01 19.22 1.15
C ALA A 190 4.39 20.71 1.17
N GLY A 191 4.19 21.43 0.07
CA GLY A 191 4.51 22.85 -0.02
C GLY A 191 3.61 23.77 0.81
N VAL A 192 2.37 23.37 1.13
CA VAL A 192 1.41 24.21 1.85
C VAL A 192 0.87 23.57 3.12
N PHE A 193 0.30 22.36 3.06
CA PHE A 193 -0.23 21.70 4.26
C PHE A 193 -0.36 20.18 4.14
N GLY A 194 -0.29 19.52 5.30
CA GLY A 194 -0.55 18.08 5.43
C GLY A 194 0.49 17.28 4.66
N GLY A 195 1.76 17.38 5.08
CA GLY A 195 2.83 16.53 4.56
C GLY A 195 2.44 15.06 4.61
N GLY A 196 1.91 14.59 5.74
CA GLY A 196 1.39 13.23 5.86
C GLY A 196 0.04 13.07 5.17
N ILE A 197 -1.01 13.66 5.77
CA ILE A 197 -2.38 13.61 5.26
C ILE A 197 -2.95 15.03 5.13
N ALA A 198 -3.56 15.34 3.99
CA ALA A 198 -4.32 16.56 3.77
C ALA A 198 -5.76 16.25 3.37
N GLY A 199 -6.73 16.62 4.20
CA GLY A 199 -8.16 16.55 3.92
C GLY A 199 -8.74 17.90 3.48
N LEU A 200 -9.47 17.91 2.36
CA LEU A 200 -10.17 19.09 1.84
C LEU A 200 -11.69 18.97 2.02
N GLY A 201 -12.32 20.10 2.38
CA GLY A 201 -13.78 20.20 2.45
C GLY A 201 -14.35 19.42 3.63
N ASN A 202 -15.21 18.44 3.36
CA ASN A 202 -15.85 17.60 4.37
C ASN A 202 -15.21 16.21 4.50
N SER A 203 -14.00 16.03 3.96
CA SER A 203 -13.23 14.79 4.16
C SER A 203 -13.07 14.51 5.65
N ASN A 204 -13.37 13.28 6.05
CA ASN A 204 -13.23 12.82 7.42
C ASN A 204 -12.79 11.35 7.41
N PRO A 205 -11.53 11.06 7.03
CA PRO A 205 -11.00 9.70 7.04
C PRO A 205 -11.12 9.08 8.43
N ILE A 206 -11.33 7.77 8.48
CA ILE A 206 -11.23 6.99 9.72
C ILE A 206 -9.81 6.44 9.79
N ILE A 207 -9.09 6.78 10.86
CA ILE A 207 -7.71 6.35 11.06
C ILE A 207 -7.64 5.46 12.30
N SER A 208 -7.00 4.30 12.21
CA SER A 208 -6.71 3.44 13.37
C SER A 208 -5.36 2.75 13.27
N ASN A 209 -4.76 2.43 14.41
CA ASN A 209 -3.52 1.65 14.51
C ASN A 209 -2.42 2.15 13.57
N SER A 210 -2.31 3.46 13.35
CA SER A 210 -1.43 4.05 12.33
C SER A 210 -0.45 5.04 12.95
N GLN A 211 0.76 5.08 12.41
CA GLN A 211 1.80 6.02 12.77
C GLN A 211 1.90 7.11 11.69
N ILE A 212 1.76 8.38 12.07
CA ILE A 212 1.87 9.52 11.16
C ILE A 212 2.89 10.50 11.75
N CYS A 213 4.09 10.54 11.17
CA CYS A 213 5.21 11.21 11.80
C CYS A 213 6.28 11.74 10.84
N GLY A 214 7.12 12.67 11.26
CA GLY A 214 8.24 13.12 10.43
C GLY A 214 7.85 13.81 9.13
N ASN A 215 6.58 14.23 8.97
CA ASN A 215 6.11 14.86 7.74
C ASN A 215 6.23 16.40 7.80
N GLU A 216 6.55 17.03 6.66
CA GLU A 216 6.75 18.48 6.55
C GLU A 216 5.45 19.21 6.14
N ALA A 217 5.20 20.40 6.71
CA ALA A 217 3.95 21.18 6.60
C ALA A 217 2.72 20.62 7.34
N ASN A 218 2.94 19.74 8.33
CA ASN A 218 2.00 19.11 9.29
C ASN A 218 1.79 17.61 9.02
N GLN A 219 1.66 16.83 10.09
CA GLN A 219 1.33 15.41 10.02
C GLN A 219 -0.04 15.19 9.36
N ILE A 220 -1.05 15.92 9.85
CA ILE A 220 -2.42 15.87 9.34
C ILE A 220 -2.97 17.29 9.25
N SER A 221 -3.55 17.64 8.10
CA SER A 221 -4.33 18.86 7.89
C SER A 221 -5.76 18.48 7.53
N GLY A 222 -6.76 19.06 8.22
CA GLY A 222 -8.18 18.68 8.07
C GLY A 222 -8.70 17.83 9.24
N GLY A 223 -9.99 17.47 9.19
CA GLY A 223 -10.61 16.61 10.19
C GLY A 223 -10.36 15.13 9.91
N TYR A 224 -10.26 14.31 10.96
CA TYR A 224 -10.27 12.86 10.87
C TYR A 224 -11.00 12.26 12.07
N ALA A 225 -11.54 11.05 11.90
CA ALA A 225 -12.10 10.25 12.96
C ALA A 225 -11.01 9.29 13.49
N ASP A 226 -10.58 9.53 14.73
CA ASP A 226 -9.68 8.64 15.44
C ASP A 226 -10.44 7.41 15.94
N ALA A 227 -10.10 6.24 15.41
CA ALA A 227 -10.64 4.94 15.80
C ALA A 227 -9.70 4.16 16.75
N GLY A 228 -8.67 4.81 17.30
CA GLY A 228 -7.77 4.28 18.32
C GLY A 228 -6.48 3.68 17.76
N GLY A 229 -5.44 3.60 18.61
CA GLY A 229 -4.13 3.03 18.28
C GLY A 229 -3.25 3.91 17.39
N ASN A 230 -3.59 5.19 17.23
CA ASN A 230 -2.83 6.09 16.36
C ASN A 230 -1.72 6.82 17.12
N THR A 231 -0.57 6.97 16.47
CA THR A 231 0.53 7.82 16.89
C THR A 231 0.70 8.94 15.89
N VAL A 232 0.54 10.20 16.33
CA VAL A 232 0.75 11.38 15.48
C VAL A 232 1.80 12.27 16.16
N ALA A 233 2.96 12.43 15.54
CA ALA A 233 4.12 13.09 16.14
C ALA A 233 4.92 13.88 15.10
N ASP A 234 5.63 14.93 15.50
CA ASP A 234 6.43 15.72 14.53
C ASP A 234 7.67 14.97 14.05
N GLU A 235 8.28 14.18 14.93
CA GLU A 235 9.34 13.24 14.61
C GLU A 235 8.75 11.83 14.70
N CYS A 236 9.22 10.93 13.84
CA CYS A 236 8.90 9.53 14.05
C CYS A 236 9.52 9.08 15.36
N PRO A 237 8.79 8.29 16.19
CA PRO A 237 9.47 7.46 17.17
C PRO A 237 10.63 6.84 16.41
N ALA A 238 11.85 7.09 16.90
CA ALA A 238 12.98 6.47 16.25
C ALA A 238 12.69 4.97 16.20
N ASP A 239 13.09 4.33 15.09
CA ASP A 239 13.03 2.87 15.00
C ASP A 239 13.85 2.21 16.15
N ASP A 240 14.52 3.02 16.99
CA ASP A 240 15.01 2.81 18.35
C ASP A 240 13.95 2.17 19.27
N CYS A 241 13.66 0.92 18.98
CA CYS A 241 13.98 -0.06 19.99
C CYS A 241 15.49 0.00 20.27
N GLU A 242 15.91 0.98 21.06
CA GLU A 242 17.27 1.03 21.55
C GLU A 242 17.57 -0.36 22.17
N GLY A 243 18.52 -1.10 21.61
CA GLY A 243 18.78 -2.48 22.01
C GLY A 243 17.98 -3.62 21.33
N ASP A 244 17.09 -3.38 20.37
CA ASP A 244 16.54 -4.44 19.49
C ASP A 244 17.34 -4.43 18.18
N LEU A 245 18.33 -5.30 18.12
CA LEU A 245 19.24 -5.42 17.00
C LEU A 245 18.72 -6.36 15.92
N ASP A 246 17.73 -7.21 16.24
CA ASP A 246 17.15 -8.15 15.27
C ASP A 246 15.85 -7.66 14.62
N GLY A 247 15.30 -6.54 15.11
CA GLY A 247 14.13 -5.84 14.61
C GLY A 247 12.81 -6.52 14.95
N ASN A 248 12.78 -7.40 15.96
CA ASN A 248 11.59 -8.15 16.35
C ASN A 248 10.66 -7.40 17.32
N GLN A 249 11.02 -6.16 17.69
CA GLN A 249 10.36 -5.23 18.61
C GLN A 249 10.39 -5.65 20.09
N VAL A 250 11.28 -6.57 20.46
CA VAL A 250 11.49 -7.06 21.82
C VAL A 250 12.99 -7.13 22.09
N VAL A 251 13.44 -6.42 23.12
CA VAL A 251 14.84 -6.53 23.56
C VAL A 251 15.01 -7.80 24.39
N ASP A 252 15.66 -8.82 23.83
CA ASP A 252 15.83 -10.12 24.48
C ASP A 252 17.22 -10.77 24.25
N ILE A 253 17.27 -12.11 24.33
CA ILE A 253 18.53 -12.84 24.25
C ILE A 253 19.08 -12.83 22.84
N GLU A 254 18.25 -12.71 21.82
CA GLU A 254 18.66 -12.62 20.43
C GLU A 254 19.46 -11.33 20.19
N ASP A 255 19.05 -10.20 20.74
CA ASP A 255 19.78 -8.93 20.65
C ASP A 255 21.11 -8.94 21.41
N LEU A 256 21.10 -9.54 22.61
CA LEU A 256 22.33 -9.71 23.38
C LEU A 256 23.36 -10.56 22.62
N LEU A 257 22.90 -11.58 21.89
CA LEU A 257 23.77 -12.41 21.06
C LEU A 257 24.32 -11.63 19.86
N LEU A 258 23.58 -10.65 19.32
CA LEU A 258 24.06 -9.74 18.28
C LEU A 258 25.16 -8.80 18.79
N VAL A 259 24.99 -8.19 19.98
CA VAL A 259 26.07 -7.41 20.63
C VAL A 259 27.32 -8.27 20.85
N ILE A 260 27.16 -9.47 21.41
CA ILE A 260 28.29 -10.36 21.73
C ILE A 260 29.00 -10.84 20.46
N SER A 261 28.25 -11.16 19.41
CA SER A 261 28.83 -11.65 18.15
C SER A 261 29.43 -10.54 17.29
N GLY A 262 28.91 -9.31 17.41
CA GLY A 262 29.38 -8.10 16.73
C GLY A 262 30.49 -7.33 17.45
N TRP A 263 31.11 -7.90 18.49
CA TRP A 263 32.07 -7.17 19.32
C TRP A 263 33.24 -6.54 18.53
N ASN A 264 33.50 -5.25 18.75
CA ASN A 264 34.41 -4.40 17.95
C ASN A 264 34.07 -4.29 16.46
N THR A 265 32.80 -4.44 16.09
CA THR A 265 32.29 -4.13 14.75
C THR A 265 31.18 -3.10 14.87
N ASP A 266 30.55 -2.76 13.75
CA ASP A 266 29.38 -1.87 13.73
C ASP A 266 28.07 -2.67 13.84
N SER A 267 28.12 -4.01 13.78
CA SER A 267 26.91 -4.85 13.70
C SER A 267 26.29 -5.22 15.05
N GLY A 268 26.90 -4.83 16.16
CA GLY A 268 26.37 -5.01 17.51
C GLY A 268 26.29 -3.70 18.29
N ASP A 269 26.36 -2.57 17.57
CA ASP A 269 26.27 -1.21 18.09
C ASP A 269 24.79 -0.92 18.37
N ALA A 270 24.38 -1.16 19.61
CA ALA A 270 23.00 -1.09 20.06
C ALA A 270 22.56 0.34 20.39
N ASN A 271 23.52 1.24 20.64
CA ASN A 271 23.28 2.64 20.97
C ASN A 271 23.68 3.62 19.85
N ASP A 272 24.02 3.09 18.67
CA ASP A 272 24.44 3.83 17.47
C ASP A 272 25.60 4.83 17.70
N ASP A 273 26.52 4.55 18.62
CA ASP A 273 27.67 5.44 18.90
C ASP A 273 28.87 5.22 17.96
N GLY A 274 28.75 4.25 17.07
CA GLY A 274 29.74 3.80 16.09
C GLY A 274 30.70 2.75 16.64
N ARG A 275 30.40 2.10 17.77
CA ARG A 275 31.25 1.07 18.39
C ARG A 275 30.44 0.05 19.17
N THR A 276 30.61 -1.24 18.85
CA THR A 276 30.20 -2.30 19.78
C THR A 276 31.19 -2.45 20.94
N ASP A 277 30.82 -1.95 22.12
CA ASP A 277 31.55 -2.09 23.38
C ASP A 277 30.65 -2.43 24.59
N ILE A 278 31.13 -2.13 25.79
CA ILE A 278 30.41 -2.46 27.03
C ILE A 278 29.15 -1.63 27.21
N ALA A 279 29.06 -0.45 26.58
CA ALA A 279 27.89 0.40 26.61
C ALA A 279 26.68 -0.31 25.97
N ASP A 280 26.87 -0.97 24.84
CA ASP A 280 25.84 -1.75 24.14
C ASP A 280 25.35 -2.91 24.99
N LEU A 281 26.28 -3.65 25.60
CA LEU A 281 25.91 -4.78 26.45
C LEU A 281 25.14 -4.33 27.70
N LEU A 282 25.50 -3.19 28.28
CA LEU A 282 24.77 -2.61 29.41
C LEU A 282 23.40 -2.09 28.98
N LEU A 283 23.27 -1.58 27.76
CA LEU A 283 22.01 -1.12 27.20
C LEU A 283 21.02 -2.26 27.03
N ILE A 284 21.43 -3.38 26.40
CA ILE A 284 20.57 -4.58 26.28
C ILE A 284 20.11 -5.09 27.65
N ILE A 285 21.00 -5.06 28.65
CA ILE A 285 20.66 -5.49 30.01
C ILE A 285 19.68 -4.52 30.68
N ASP A 286 19.79 -3.21 30.45
CA ASP A 286 18.89 -2.20 31.01
C ASP A 286 17.49 -2.29 30.40
N LEU A 287 17.42 -2.65 29.12
CA LEU A 287 16.20 -2.73 28.32
C LEU A 287 15.64 -4.16 28.20
N TRP A 288 16.17 -5.13 28.96
CA TRP A 288 15.78 -6.54 28.89
C TRP A 288 14.27 -6.76 29.06
N GLU A 289 13.67 -7.56 28.17
CA GLU A 289 12.23 -7.87 28.09
C GLU A 289 11.33 -6.63 27.88
N THR A 290 11.89 -5.51 27.42
CA THR A 290 11.07 -4.39 26.97
C THR A 290 10.49 -4.68 25.59
N SER A 291 9.20 -4.41 25.43
CA SER A 291 8.53 -4.43 24.12
C SER A 291 8.40 -3.00 23.64
N CYS A 292 8.77 -2.76 22.41
CA CYS A 292 8.67 -1.44 21.81
C CYS A 292 7.22 -1.10 21.43
N PRO A 293 6.86 0.19 21.45
CA PRO A 293 5.53 0.64 21.04
C PRO A 293 5.26 0.50 19.53
#